data_AF-A0A7X5VA68-F1
#
_entry.id   AF-A0A7X5VA68-F1
#
_cell.length_a   1.000
_cell.length_b   1.000
_cell.length_c   1.000
_cell.angle_alpha   90.00
_cell.angle_beta   90.00
_cell.angle_gamma   90.00
#
_symmetry.space_group_name_H-M   'P 1'
#
loop_
_entity.id
_entity.type
_entity.pdbx_description
1 polymer ?
#
loop_
_entity_poly.entity_id
_entity_poly.type
_entity_poly.pdbx_seq_one_letter_code
_entity_poly.pdbx_strand_id
1 'polypeptide(L)'
;MSSIVPGPKKKLEEDITAARAGDKPLDASALNPSAPRQQELTGLDDWPDTLRATVEAEHARVTALETNRRRTADHAVPALVSSVDQLLDEITERLQADKPRLFGKSTPAEPSADLAELLGIPPDELDPVPGRGQHRTALRTVKQLRSQLKDLEATPDHSRLTRLTTFVVRLAIVLEGAPEAATTLAPIALSRFADAAPDSQWNATFQERLDSWQQARHTLATR
;
A
#
# COMPACT_ATOMS: atom_id res chain seq x y z
N MET A 1 -24.19 48.27 22.73
CA MET A 1 -23.32 47.16 23.15
C MET A 1 -22.47 46.76 21.95
N SER A 2 -21.15 46.96 22.00
CA SER A 2 -20.27 46.69 20.86
C SER A 2 -19.82 45.22 20.91
N SER A 3 -20.31 44.40 19.98
CA SER A 3 -19.90 43.00 19.84
C SER A 3 -18.51 42.94 19.24
N ILE A 4 -17.49 42.84 20.08
CA ILE A 4 -16.10 42.59 19.67
C ILE A 4 -16.02 41.14 19.20
N VAL A 5 -16.18 40.93 17.90
CA VAL A 5 -15.90 39.63 17.27
C VAL A 5 -14.39 39.39 17.39
N PRO A 6 -13.93 38.33 18.08
CA PRO A 6 -12.51 38.03 18.20
C PRO A 6 -11.92 37.83 16.80
N GLY A 7 -10.82 38.54 16.52
CA GLY A 7 -10.09 38.37 15.26
C GLY A 7 -9.56 36.94 15.10
N PRO A 8 -9.30 36.47 13.87
CA PRO A 8 -8.98 35.08 13.55
C PRO A 8 -7.79 34.50 14.33
N LYS A 9 -6.81 35.33 14.72
CA LYS A 9 -5.67 34.90 15.55
C LYS A 9 -6.07 34.49 16.97
N LYS A 10 -7.06 35.17 17.55
CA LYS A 10 -7.51 34.95 18.92
C LYS A 10 -8.32 33.65 19.05
N LYS A 11 -9.10 33.31 18.02
CA LYS A 11 -9.78 32.01 17.93
C LYS A 11 -8.80 30.85 17.79
N LEU A 12 -7.74 31.02 17.00
CA LEU A 12 -6.71 29.98 16.83
C LEU A 12 -5.98 29.66 18.15
N GLU A 13 -5.66 30.67 18.94
CA GLU A 13 -5.02 30.48 20.26
C GLU A 13 -5.97 29.80 21.27
N GLU A 14 -7.25 30.15 21.25
CA GLU A 14 -8.29 29.50 22.07
C GLU A 14 -8.46 28.02 21.65
N ASP A 15 -8.49 27.72 20.35
CA ASP A 15 -8.63 26.36 19.82
C ASP A 15 -7.39 25.50 20.14
N ILE A 16 -6.17 26.05 20.05
CA ILE A 16 -4.93 25.36 20.45
C ILE A 16 -4.94 25.05 21.96
N THR A 17 -5.46 25.97 22.77
CA THR A 17 -5.53 25.79 24.22
C THR A 17 -6.58 24.73 24.60
N ALA A 18 -7.73 24.71 23.91
CA ALA A 18 -8.78 23.70 24.10
C ALA A 18 -8.33 22.30 23.67
N ALA A 19 -7.55 22.18 22.60
CA ALA A 19 -7.01 20.89 22.17
C ALA A 19 -5.92 20.33 23.09
N ARG A 20 -5.10 21.20 23.69
CA ARG A 20 -4.17 20.80 24.77
C ARG A 20 -4.89 20.35 26.04
N ALA A 21 -6.12 20.79 26.24
CA ALA A 21 -6.99 20.37 27.34
C ALA A 21 -7.76 19.06 27.05
N GLY A 22 -7.60 18.47 25.87
CA GLY A 22 -8.14 17.14 25.53
C GLY A 22 -9.58 17.12 24.99
N ASP A 23 -10.23 18.27 24.81
CA ASP A 23 -11.67 18.33 24.47
C ASP A 23 -11.98 18.31 22.96
N LYS A 24 -10.98 18.48 22.08
CA LYS A 24 -11.18 18.34 20.62
C LYS A 24 -9.85 18.11 19.88
N PRO A 25 -9.75 17.12 18.98
CA PRO A 25 -8.60 17.04 18.08
C PRO A 25 -8.54 18.30 17.21
N LEU A 26 -7.36 18.92 17.11
CA LEU A 26 -7.16 20.06 16.21
C LEU A 26 -7.38 19.61 14.78
N ASP A 27 -8.30 20.28 14.10
CA ASP A 27 -8.42 20.16 12.66
C ASP A 27 -7.13 20.69 12.01
N ALA A 28 -6.36 19.81 11.38
CA ALA A 28 -5.10 20.16 10.74
C ALA A 28 -5.28 21.22 9.63
N SER A 29 -6.50 21.35 9.10
CA SER A 29 -6.85 22.39 8.13
C SER A 29 -7.06 23.78 8.77
N ALA A 30 -7.33 23.85 10.07
CA ALA A 30 -7.42 25.11 10.82
C ALA A 30 -6.03 25.69 11.16
N LEU A 31 -5.01 24.83 11.32
CA LEU A 31 -3.64 25.25 11.65
C LEU A 31 -2.87 25.87 10.47
N ASN A 32 -3.34 25.64 9.23
CA ASN A 32 -2.84 26.31 8.04
C ASN A 32 -3.98 26.42 7.02
N PRO A 33 -4.70 27.56 6.95
CA PRO A 33 -5.85 27.72 6.05
C PRO A 33 -5.50 27.66 4.56
N SER A 34 -4.21 27.74 4.21
CA SER A 34 -3.68 27.55 2.85
C SER A 34 -3.36 26.08 2.54
N ALA A 35 -3.54 25.17 3.50
CA ALA A 35 -3.41 23.74 3.30
C ALA A 35 -4.51 23.24 2.36
N PRO A 36 -4.19 22.49 1.30
CA PRO A 36 -5.17 21.64 0.66
C PRO A 36 -5.78 20.73 1.72
N ARG A 37 -7.10 20.68 1.81
CA ARG A 37 -7.79 19.72 2.68
C ARG A 37 -7.43 18.33 2.16
N GLN A 38 -7.05 17.41 3.07
CA GLN A 38 -6.94 15.99 2.72
C GLN A 38 -8.31 15.57 2.18
N GLN A 39 -8.38 15.20 0.90
CA GLN A 39 -9.59 14.60 0.36
C GLN A 39 -9.72 13.21 0.99
N GLU A 40 -10.89 12.91 1.54
CA GLU A 40 -11.18 11.55 1.97
C GLU A 40 -11.20 10.64 0.75
N LEU A 41 -10.56 9.48 0.85
CA LEU A 41 -10.63 8.46 -0.19
C LEU A 41 -12.03 7.86 -0.19
N THR A 42 -12.66 7.80 -1.35
CA THR A 42 -14.00 7.20 -1.52
C THR A 42 -13.90 5.86 -2.24
N GLY A 43 -14.83 4.94 -1.97
CA GLY A 43 -14.90 3.64 -2.67
C GLY A 43 -13.88 2.61 -2.15
N LEU A 44 -13.52 2.69 -0.87
CA LEU A 44 -12.69 1.71 -0.17
C LEU A 44 -13.46 0.92 0.90
N ASP A 45 -14.76 1.17 1.06
CA ASP A 45 -15.56 0.63 2.17
C ASP A 45 -15.67 -0.90 2.18
N ASP A 46 -15.55 -1.53 1.02
CA ASP A 46 -15.59 -2.98 0.81
C ASP A 46 -14.20 -3.64 0.79
N TRP A 47 -13.13 -2.87 1.04
CA TRP A 47 -11.77 -3.37 1.06
C TRP A 47 -11.45 -4.02 2.41
N PRO A 48 -10.59 -5.07 2.45
CA PRO A 48 -10.08 -5.59 3.71
C PRO A 48 -9.42 -4.48 4.53
N ASP A 49 -9.62 -4.52 5.85
CA ASP A 49 -9.20 -3.46 6.75
C ASP A 49 -7.70 -3.13 6.62
N THR A 50 -6.83 -4.15 6.58
CA THR A 50 -5.38 -3.98 6.42
C THR A 50 -5.02 -3.32 5.08
N LEU A 51 -5.69 -3.72 4.00
CA LEU A 51 -5.43 -3.19 2.66
C LEU A 51 -5.89 -1.73 2.57
N ARG A 52 -7.10 -1.44 3.05
CA ARG A 52 -7.65 -0.07 3.14
C ARG A 52 -6.73 0.84 3.97
N ALA A 53 -6.38 0.42 5.17
CA ALA A 53 -5.51 1.19 6.06
C ALA A 53 -4.15 1.49 5.43
N THR A 54 -3.59 0.54 4.66
CA THR A 54 -2.34 0.73 3.92
C THR A 54 -2.50 1.81 2.84
N VAL A 55 -3.57 1.75 2.05
CA VAL A 55 -3.85 2.74 0.99
C VAL A 55 -4.09 4.14 1.57
N GLU A 56 -4.86 4.24 2.65
CA GLU A 56 -5.13 5.50 3.34
C GLU A 56 -3.86 6.11 3.95
N ALA A 57 -3.01 5.29 4.58
CA ALA A 57 -1.74 5.74 5.14
C ALA A 57 -0.76 6.23 4.05
N GLU A 58 -0.69 5.53 2.92
CA GLU A 58 0.11 5.95 1.77
C GLU A 58 -0.42 7.25 1.17
N HIS A 59 -1.75 7.39 1.03
CA HIS A 59 -2.36 8.63 0.58
C HIS A 59 -1.97 9.80 1.49
N ALA A 60 -2.17 9.68 2.79
CA ALA A 60 -1.82 10.71 3.76
C ALA A 60 -0.35 11.14 3.64
N ARG A 61 0.55 10.17 3.46
CA ARG A 61 1.99 10.41 3.28
C ARG A 61 2.30 11.10 1.94
N VAL A 62 1.74 10.63 0.83
CA VAL A 62 1.99 11.19 -0.50
C VAL A 62 1.42 12.60 -0.61
N THR A 63 0.20 12.85 -0.13
CA THR A 63 -0.39 14.19 -0.07
C THR A 63 0.46 15.14 0.77
N ALA A 64 1.03 14.66 1.90
CA ALA A 64 1.96 15.46 2.68
C ALA A 64 3.23 15.80 1.89
N LEU A 65 3.76 14.89 1.07
CA LEU A 65 4.93 15.16 0.21
C LEU A 65 4.60 16.13 -0.92
N GLU A 66 3.47 15.95 -1.60
CA GLU A 66 3.01 16.82 -2.69
C GLU A 66 2.76 18.26 -2.21
N THR A 67 2.35 18.41 -0.95
CA THR A 67 2.18 19.73 -0.29
C THR A 67 3.44 20.26 0.40
N ASN A 68 4.60 19.64 0.13
CA ASN A 68 5.93 19.99 0.68
C ASN A 68 6.01 19.96 2.22
N ARG A 69 5.25 19.05 2.86
CA ARG A 69 5.21 18.84 4.31
C ARG A 69 5.97 17.58 4.70
N ARG A 70 7.28 17.60 4.51
CA ARG A 70 8.14 16.43 4.76
C ARG A 70 8.01 15.84 6.17
N ARG A 71 7.99 16.69 7.21
CA ARG A 71 7.80 16.22 8.60
C ARG A 71 6.46 15.51 8.81
N THR A 72 5.39 15.99 8.17
CA THR A 72 4.08 15.34 8.23
C THR A 72 4.11 13.99 7.52
N ALA A 73 4.81 13.91 6.38
CA ALA A 73 5.04 12.65 5.69
C ALA A 73 5.86 11.66 6.55
N ASP A 74 6.91 12.13 7.22
CA ASP A 74 7.72 11.32 8.14
C ASP A 74 6.87 10.77 9.30
N HIS A 75 5.97 11.59 9.86
CA HIS A 75 5.04 11.15 10.93
C HIS A 75 4.03 10.08 10.48
N ALA A 76 3.73 9.99 9.18
CA ALA A 76 2.85 8.95 8.64
C ALA A 76 3.58 7.61 8.41
N VAL A 77 4.92 7.61 8.39
CA VAL A 77 5.72 6.40 8.08
C VAL A 77 5.45 5.24 9.03
N PRO A 78 5.40 5.39 10.36
CA PRO A 78 5.19 4.25 11.26
C PRO A 78 3.85 3.53 11.03
N ALA A 79 2.77 4.29 10.79
CA ALA A 79 1.45 3.72 10.52
C ALA A 79 1.43 2.96 9.19
N LEU A 80 2.05 3.55 8.15
CA LEU A 80 2.21 2.88 6.86
C LEU A 80 3.04 1.61 6.99
N VAL A 81 4.18 1.68 7.68
CA VAL A 81 5.06 0.54 7.94
C VAL A 81 4.32 -0.59 8.65
N SER A 82 3.59 -0.27 9.72
CA SER A 82 2.80 -1.27 10.44
C SER A 82 1.77 -1.96 9.54
N SER A 83 1.09 -1.20 8.68
CA SER A 83 0.05 -1.75 7.79
C SER A 83 0.65 -2.60 6.67
N VAL A 84 1.79 -2.16 6.09
CA VAL A 84 2.54 -2.93 5.09
C VAL A 84 3.12 -4.22 5.70
N ASP A 85 3.62 -4.18 6.94
CA ASP A 85 4.14 -5.39 7.61
C ASP A 85 3.02 -6.43 7.81
N GLN A 86 1.83 -5.99 8.19
CA GLN A 86 0.63 -6.86 8.29
C GLN A 86 0.25 -7.46 6.93
N LEU A 87 0.23 -6.68 5.84
CA LEU A 87 0.00 -7.24 4.50
C LEU A 87 1.08 -8.26 4.13
N LEU A 88 2.34 -8.02 4.49
CA LEU A 88 3.42 -8.99 4.26
C LEU A 88 3.26 -10.27 5.11
N ASP A 89 2.61 -10.21 6.27
CA ASP A 89 2.16 -11.38 7.04
C ASP A 89 1.08 -12.16 6.29
N GLU A 90 0.00 -11.51 5.87
CA GLU A 90 -1.09 -12.13 5.12
C GLU A 90 -0.59 -12.79 3.82
N ILE A 91 0.28 -12.10 3.07
CA ILE A 91 0.95 -12.63 1.87
C ILE A 91 1.78 -13.88 2.21
N THR A 92 2.50 -13.85 3.33
CA THR A 92 3.33 -14.98 3.76
C THR A 92 2.48 -16.19 4.11
N GLU A 93 1.40 -15.99 4.85
CA GLU A 93 0.46 -17.06 5.22
C GLU A 93 -0.15 -17.70 3.98
N ARG A 94 -0.61 -16.89 3.02
CA ARG A 94 -1.19 -17.38 1.77
C ARG A 94 -0.17 -18.17 0.94
N LEU A 95 1.03 -17.63 0.74
CA LEU A 95 2.11 -18.31 0.01
C LEU A 95 2.55 -19.63 0.66
N GLN A 96 2.44 -19.75 1.98
CA GLN A 96 2.72 -21.00 2.69
C GLN A 96 1.60 -22.02 2.52
N ALA A 97 0.34 -21.59 2.61
CA ALA A 97 -0.83 -22.44 2.39
C ALA A 97 -0.84 -23.06 0.99
N ASP A 98 -0.45 -22.28 -0.01
CA ASP A 98 -0.51 -22.66 -1.43
C ASP A 98 0.78 -23.31 -1.96
N LYS A 99 1.71 -23.66 -1.07
CA LYS A 99 2.99 -24.25 -1.46
C LYS A 99 2.78 -25.61 -2.15
N PRO A 100 3.42 -25.86 -3.32
CA PRO A 100 3.29 -27.14 -4.00
C PRO A 100 3.75 -28.31 -3.09
N ARG A 101 2.88 -29.30 -2.91
CA ARG A 101 3.13 -30.49 -2.07
C ARG A 101 4.13 -31.44 -2.76
N LEU A 102 4.88 -32.21 -1.96
CA LEU A 102 5.87 -33.19 -2.45
C LEU A 102 5.23 -34.34 -3.24
N PHE A 103 4.02 -34.73 -2.85
CA PHE A 103 3.27 -35.82 -3.42
C PHE A 103 1.83 -35.34 -3.61
N GLY A 104 1.51 -34.96 -4.84
CA GLY A 104 0.22 -34.42 -5.23
C GLY A 104 0.38 -33.64 -6.53
N LYS A 105 -0.44 -33.96 -7.53
CA LYS A 105 -0.55 -33.15 -8.75
C LYS A 105 -1.26 -31.84 -8.35
N SER A 106 -0.51 -30.89 -7.80
CA SER A 106 -0.97 -29.51 -7.77
C SER A 106 -0.83 -29.04 -9.20
N THR A 107 -1.90 -29.17 -9.99
CA THR A 107 -1.93 -28.57 -11.32
C THR A 107 -1.86 -27.07 -11.08
N PRO A 108 -0.79 -26.39 -11.50
CA PRO A 108 -0.71 -24.95 -11.34
C PRO A 108 -1.84 -24.31 -12.13
N ALA A 109 -2.47 -23.29 -11.56
CA ALA A 109 -3.44 -22.50 -12.32
C ALA A 109 -2.73 -21.82 -13.49
N GLU A 110 -3.41 -21.77 -14.64
CA GLU A 110 -2.92 -21.07 -15.81
C GLU A 110 -2.71 -19.59 -15.47
N PRO A 111 -1.53 -19.01 -15.76
CA PRO A 111 -1.25 -17.62 -15.44
C PRO A 111 -2.20 -16.70 -16.22
N SER A 112 -2.97 -15.88 -15.50
CA SER A 112 -3.85 -14.87 -16.11
C SER A 112 -3.04 -13.67 -16.56
N ALA A 113 -3.09 -13.35 -17.86
CA ALA A 113 -2.37 -12.21 -18.45
C ALA A 113 -2.77 -10.86 -17.80
N ASP A 114 -4.06 -10.65 -17.53
CA ASP A 114 -4.55 -9.42 -16.88
C ASP A 114 -3.96 -9.25 -15.47
N LEU A 115 -3.83 -10.34 -14.71
CA LEU A 115 -3.27 -10.32 -13.37
C LEU A 115 -1.74 -10.19 -13.39
N ALA A 116 -1.10 -10.74 -14.41
CA ALA A 116 0.31 -10.55 -14.67
C ALA A 116 0.64 -9.08 -14.97
N GLU A 117 -0.15 -8.45 -15.84
CA GLU A 117 0.00 -7.02 -16.17
C GLU A 117 -0.18 -6.15 -14.92
N LEU A 118 -1.18 -6.42 -14.10
CA LEU A 118 -1.36 -5.73 -12.82
C LEU A 118 -0.10 -5.81 -11.95
N LEU A 119 0.53 -6.98 -11.87
CA LEU A 119 1.78 -7.20 -11.12
C LEU A 119 3.05 -6.72 -11.84
N GLY A 120 2.94 -6.11 -13.02
CA GLY A 120 4.07 -5.66 -13.83
C GLY A 120 4.93 -6.81 -14.38
N ILE A 121 4.33 -7.99 -14.56
CA ILE A 121 4.96 -9.17 -15.15
C ILE A 121 4.69 -9.14 -16.67
N PRO A 122 5.73 -9.09 -17.51
CA PRO A 122 5.54 -9.12 -18.95
C PRO A 122 5.17 -10.54 -19.41
N PRO A 123 4.48 -10.69 -20.56
CA PRO A 123 3.91 -11.97 -20.99
C PRO A 123 4.96 -13.05 -21.27
N ASP A 124 6.18 -12.67 -21.61
CA ASP A 124 7.32 -13.58 -21.83
C ASP A 124 7.86 -14.23 -20.55
N GLU A 125 7.51 -13.70 -19.37
CA GLU A 125 7.92 -14.23 -18.07
C GLU A 125 6.86 -15.14 -17.42
N LEU A 126 5.74 -15.42 -18.11
CA LEU A 126 4.67 -16.29 -17.60
C LEU A 126 5.00 -17.78 -17.76
N ASP A 127 5.98 -18.12 -18.58
CA ASP A 127 6.53 -19.47 -18.73
C ASP A 127 7.98 -19.49 -18.21
N PRO A 128 8.37 -20.37 -17.26
CA PRO A 128 7.64 -21.53 -16.73
C PRO A 128 6.97 -21.28 -15.36
N VAL A 129 5.94 -22.08 -15.08
CA VAL A 129 5.27 -22.12 -13.76
C VAL A 129 6.30 -22.30 -12.62
N PRO A 130 6.26 -21.46 -11.56
CA PRO A 130 7.15 -21.59 -10.42
C PRO A 130 6.98 -22.91 -9.66
N GLY A 131 8.11 -23.57 -9.38
CA GLY A 131 8.18 -24.74 -8.54
C GLY A 131 8.44 -24.42 -7.06
N ARG A 132 8.62 -25.46 -6.25
CA ARG A 132 8.89 -25.33 -4.79
C ARG A 132 10.12 -24.49 -4.47
N GLY A 133 11.12 -24.51 -5.35
CA GLY A 133 12.33 -23.69 -5.23
C GLY A 133 12.00 -22.20 -5.29
N GLN A 134 11.20 -21.80 -6.27
CA GLN A 134 10.73 -20.44 -6.50
C GLN A 134 9.84 -19.97 -5.34
N HIS A 135 8.90 -20.78 -4.85
CA HIS A 135 8.10 -20.43 -3.65
C HIS A 135 8.96 -20.22 -2.40
N ARG A 136 10.00 -21.03 -2.20
CA ARG A 136 10.92 -20.84 -1.07
C ARG A 136 11.74 -19.57 -1.22
N THR A 137 12.17 -19.22 -2.43
CA THR A 137 12.83 -17.95 -2.72
C THR A 137 11.88 -16.79 -2.48
N ALA A 138 10.64 -16.86 -2.96
CA ALA A 138 9.60 -15.87 -2.73
C ALA A 138 9.38 -15.58 -1.24
N LEU A 139 9.23 -16.63 -0.41
CA LEU A 139 9.13 -16.46 1.05
C LEU A 139 10.38 -15.83 1.68
N ARG A 140 11.57 -16.11 1.15
CA ARG A 140 12.80 -15.44 1.59
C ARG A 140 12.79 -13.96 1.17
N THR A 141 12.33 -13.65 -0.03
CA THR A 141 12.16 -12.28 -0.51
C THR A 141 11.22 -11.52 0.40
N VAL A 142 10.06 -12.07 0.77
CA VAL A 142 9.14 -11.41 1.72
C VAL A 142 9.82 -11.09 3.06
N LYS A 143 10.64 -12.01 3.60
CA LYS A 143 11.44 -11.72 4.81
C LYS A 143 12.43 -10.59 4.60
N GLN A 144 13.06 -10.50 3.43
CA GLN A 144 13.96 -9.40 3.08
C GLN A 144 13.19 -8.08 2.96
N LEU A 145 11.99 -8.08 2.38
CA LEU A 145 11.12 -6.90 2.31
C LEU A 145 10.79 -6.37 3.70
N ARG A 146 10.52 -7.24 4.68
CA ARG A 146 10.30 -6.81 6.07
C ARG A 146 11.54 -6.19 6.70
N SER A 147 12.73 -6.72 6.42
CA SER A 147 13.97 -6.09 6.88
C SER A 147 14.12 -4.69 6.27
N GLN A 148 13.88 -4.56 4.96
CA GLN A 148 13.92 -3.27 4.27
C GLN A 148 12.88 -2.31 4.83
N LEU A 149 11.68 -2.78 5.16
CA LEU A 149 10.62 -1.97 5.73
C LEU A 149 11.00 -1.39 7.10
N LYS A 150 11.67 -2.18 7.96
CA LYS A 150 12.22 -1.69 9.23
C LYS A 150 13.34 -0.66 9.04
N ASP A 151 14.20 -0.87 8.05
CA ASP A 151 15.23 0.11 7.70
C ASP A 151 14.60 1.43 7.22
N LEU A 152 13.52 1.35 6.43
CA LEU A 152 12.76 2.51 5.93
C LEU A 152 11.96 3.21 7.02
N GLU A 153 11.55 2.51 8.07
CA GLU A 153 10.95 3.12 9.25
C GLU A 153 11.96 3.99 10.01
N ALA A 154 13.18 3.49 10.19
CA ALA A 154 14.24 4.20 10.89
C ALA A 154 14.83 5.36 10.08
N THR A 155 14.99 5.18 8.76
CA THR A 155 15.53 6.20 7.85
C THR A 155 14.62 6.30 6.61
N PRO A 156 13.60 7.17 6.64
CA PRO A 156 12.62 7.27 5.56
C PRO A 156 13.20 7.66 4.20
N ASP A 157 13.22 6.69 3.28
CA ASP A 157 13.30 6.93 1.85
C ASP A 157 11.89 6.79 1.25
N HIS A 158 11.24 7.94 1.06
CA HIS A 158 9.85 8.00 0.58
C HIS A 158 9.64 7.42 -0.81
N SER A 159 10.66 7.43 -1.68
CA SER A 159 10.56 6.85 -3.02
C SER A 159 10.55 5.33 -2.92
N ARG A 160 11.47 4.77 -2.11
CA ARG A 160 11.49 3.32 -1.82
C ARG A 160 10.22 2.86 -1.11
N LEU A 161 9.70 3.65 -0.16
CA LEU A 161 8.42 3.36 0.51
C LEU A 161 7.26 3.32 -0.47
N THR A 162 7.15 4.27 -1.40
CA THR A 162 6.09 4.24 -2.43
C THR A 162 6.22 3.01 -3.32
N ARG A 163 7.46 2.69 -3.76
CA ARG A 163 7.71 1.51 -4.57
C ARG A 163 7.32 0.21 -3.85
N LEU A 164 7.74 0.05 -2.60
CA LEU A 164 7.42 -1.14 -1.80
C LEU A 164 5.92 -1.25 -1.54
N THR A 165 5.28 -0.15 -1.11
CA THR A 165 3.84 -0.12 -0.82
C THR A 165 3.03 -0.45 -2.07
N THR A 166 3.35 0.18 -3.21
CA THR A 166 2.69 -0.07 -4.50
C THR A 166 2.79 -1.54 -4.92
N PHE A 167 3.95 -2.18 -4.70
CA PHE A 167 4.12 -3.59 -4.96
C PHE A 167 3.28 -4.47 -4.02
N VAL A 168 3.34 -4.21 -2.71
CA VAL A 168 2.63 -5.01 -1.69
C VAL A 168 1.10 -4.91 -1.86
N VAL A 169 0.57 -3.70 -2.10
CA VAL A 169 -0.86 -3.49 -2.34
C VAL A 169 -1.36 -4.29 -3.55
N ARG A 170 -0.66 -4.23 -4.68
CA ARG A 170 -1.03 -5.00 -5.88
C ARG A 170 -0.99 -6.51 -5.63
N LEU A 171 0.05 -6.98 -4.95
CA LEU A 171 0.19 -8.39 -4.62
C LEU A 171 -0.95 -8.86 -3.70
N ALA A 172 -1.32 -8.06 -2.70
CA ALA A 172 -2.44 -8.33 -1.81
C ALA A 172 -3.78 -8.41 -2.58
N ILE A 173 -4.04 -7.46 -3.49
CA ILE A 173 -5.25 -7.45 -4.33
C ILE A 173 -5.36 -8.75 -5.15
N VAL A 174 -4.26 -9.20 -5.77
CA VAL A 174 -4.27 -10.44 -6.57
C VAL A 174 -4.47 -11.68 -5.68
N LEU A 175 -3.85 -11.72 -4.49
CA LEU A 175 -4.00 -12.83 -3.55
C LEU A 175 -5.41 -12.95 -2.97
N GLU A 176 -6.09 -11.82 -2.75
CA GLU A 176 -7.47 -11.77 -2.28
C GLU A 176 -8.44 -12.20 -3.38
N GLY A 177 -8.37 -11.57 -4.55
CA GLY A 177 -9.39 -11.73 -5.61
C GLY A 177 -9.17 -12.90 -6.56
N ALA A 178 -7.94 -13.42 -6.67
CA ALA A 178 -7.62 -14.56 -7.54
C ALA A 178 -6.55 -15.47 -6.92
N PRO A 179 -6.83 -16.09 -5.77
CA PRO A 179 -5.84 -16.85 -5.01
C PRO A 179 -5.16 -17.96 -5.82
N GLU A 180 -5.89 -18.63 -6.71
CA GLU A 180 -5.35 -19.70 -7.55
C GLU A 180 -4.27 -19.18 -8.51
N ALA A 181 -4.53 -18.07 -9.20
CA ALA A 181 -3.56 -17.43 -10.09
C ALA A 181 -2.40 -16.81 -9.30
N ALA A 182 -2.67 -16.30 -8.10
CA ALA A 182 -1.66 -15.73 -7.23
C ALA A 182 -0.56 -16.75 -6.85
N THR A 183 -0.91 -18.03 -6.74
CA THR A 183 0.08 -19.10 -6.48
C THR A 183 1.20 -19.14 -7.55
N THR A 184 0.82 -18.94 -8.82
CA THR A 184 1.73 -18.91 -9.96
C THR A 184 2.41 -17.54 -10.12
N LEU A 185 1.68 -16.44 -9.90
CA LEU A 185 2.20 -15.11 -10.21
C LEU A 185 3.04 -14.49 -9.08
N ALA A 186 2.72 -14.76 -7.82
CA ALA A 186 3.39 -14.13 -6.68
C ALA A 186 4.91 -14.43 -6.62
N PRO A 187 5.40 -15.67 -6.87
CA PRO A 187 6.83 -15.93 -6.92
C PRO A 187 7.56 -15.14 -8.02
N ILE A 188 6.92 -14.96 -9.18
CA ILE A 188 7.48 -14.20 -10.31
C ILE A 188 7.54 -12.71 -9.94
N ALA A 189 6.43 -12.15 -9.46
CA ALA A 189 6.34 -10.75 -9.02
C ALA A 189 7.38 -10.42 -7.93
N LEU A 190 7.55 -11.30 -6.95
CA LEU A 190 8.55 -11.14 -5.89
C LEU A 190 9.98 -11.19 -6.42
N SER A 191 10.27 -12.06 -7.38
CA SER A 191 11.60 -12.08 -8.03
C SER A 191 11.86 -10.78 -8.77
N ARG A 192 10.93 -10.34 -9.61
CA ARG A 192 11.05 -9.07 -10.36
C ARG A 192 11.27 -7.87 -9.45
N PHE A 193 10.53 -7.81 -8.34
CA PHE A 193 10.71 -6.74 -7.36
C PHE A 193 12.12 -6.75 -6.76
N ALA A 194 12.61 -7.94 -6.38
CA ALA A 194 13.96 -8.11 -5.82
C ALA A 194 15.06 -7.74 -6.82
N ASP A 195 14.86 -8.05 -8.10
CA ASP A 195 15.78 -7.73 -9.20
C ASP A 195 15.69 -6.26 -9.67
N ALA A 196 14.78 -5.49 -9.07
CA ALA A 196 14.49 -4.12 -9.44
C ALA A 196 14.12 -3.91 -10.92
N ALA A 197 13.38 -4.87 -11.47
CA ALA A 197 12.83 -4.79 -12.82
C ALA A 197 11.94 -3.53 -12.98
N PRO A 198 11.96 -2.86 -14.14
CA PRO A 198 11.13 -1.69 -14.40
C PRO A 198 9.63 -1.95 -14.21
N ASP A 199 8.91 -0.94 -13.75
CA ASP A 199 7.48 -1.02 -13.45
C ASP A 199 6.80 0.30 -13.80
N SER A 200 5.71 0.24 -14.54
CA SER A 200 4.97 1.41 -15.02
C SER A 200 4.32 2.20 -13.87
N GLN A 201 3.94 1.53 -12.77
CA GLN A 201 3.25 2.20 -11.66
C GLN A 201 4.18 3.00 -10.74
N TRP A 202 5.50 2.87 -10.89
CA TRP A 202 6.45 3.62 -10.06
C TRP A 202 6.44 5.12 -10.38
N ASN A 203 6.19 5.47 -11.63
CA ASN A 203 6.13 6.87 -12.08
C ASN A 203 4.69 7.42 -12.11
N ALA A 204 3.70 6.58 -11.83
CA ALA A 204 2.32 7.00 -11.73
C ALA A 204 2.09 7.84 -10.47
N THR A 205 1.14 8.76 -10.57
CA THR A 205 0.59 9.50 -9.43
C THR A 205 -0.15 8.55 -8.49
N PHE A 206 -0.43 9.00 -7.25
CA PHE A 206 -1.23 8.20 -6.33
C PHE A 206 -2.62 7.91 -6.90
N GLN A 207 -3.25 8.90 -7.54
CA GLN A 207 -4.60 8.74 -8.09
C GLN A 207 -4.63 7.69 -9.22
N GLU A 208 -3.68 7.75 -10.16
CA GLU A 208 -3.57 6.76 -11.25
C GLU A 208 -3.38 5.33 -10.71
N ARG A 209 -2.61 5.18 -9.63
CA ARG A 209 -2.46 3.89 -8.94
C ARG A 209 -3.77 3.45 -8.29
N LEU A 210 -4.43 4.35 -7.54
CA LEU A 210 -5.68 4.06 -6.86
C LEU A 210 -6.77 3.61 -7.85
N ASP A 211 -6.94 4.33 -8.95
CA ASP A 211 -7.91 4.01 -9.99
C ASP A 211 -7.63 2.61 -10.59
N SER A 212 -6.36 2.31 -10.86
CA SER A 212 -5.93 0.98 -11.33
C SER A 212 -6.25 -0.13 -10.32
N TRP A 213 -6.00 0.11 -9.03
CA TRP A 213 -6.27 -0.86 -7.97
C TRP A 213 -7.77 -1.09 -7.74
N GLN A 214 -8.57 -0.03 -7.76
CA GLN A 214 -10.04 -0.11 -7.67
C GLN A 214 -10.62 -0.87 -8.87
N GLN A 215 -10.17 -0.56 -10.08
CA GLN A 215 -10.57 -1.27 -11.30
C GLN A 215 -10.19 -2.76 -11.22
N ALA A 216 -9.00 -3.09 -10.73
CA ALA A 216 -8.55 -4.46 -10.55
C ALA A 216 -9.43 -5.23 -9.53
N ARG A 217 -9.68 -4.67 -8.34
CA ARG A 217 -10.58 -5.31 -7.35
C ARG A 217 -11.99 -5.48 -7.91
N HIS A 218 -12.55 -4.46 -8.57
CA HIS A 218 -13.88 -4.55 -9.16
C HIS A 218 -13.96 -5.67 -10.20
N THR A 219 -12.97 -5.76 -11.09
CA THR A 219 -12.89 -6.82 -12.10
C THR A 219 -12.82 -8.19 -11.45
N LEU A 220 -12.00 -8.35 -10.42
CA LEU A 220 -11.85 -9.60 -9.67
C LEU A 220 -13.11 -10.01 -8.91
N ALA A 221 -13.83 -9.05 -8.31
CA ALA A 221 -15.08 -9.30 -7.59
C ALA A 221 -16.25 -9.71 -8.51
N THR A 222 -16.18 -9.38 -9.80
CA THR A 222 -17.22 -9.71 -10.79
C THR A 222 -16.96 -11.01 -11.57
N ARG A 223 -15.84 -11.69 -11.32
CA ARG A 223 -15.50 -12.99 -11.93
C ARG A 223 -16.08 -14.15 -11.13
#